data_AF-A0A3D4KR48-F1
#
_entry.id   AF-A0A3D4KR48-F1
#
_cell.length_a   1.000
_cell.length_b   1.000
_cell.length_c   1.000
_cell.angle_alpha   90.00
_cell.angle_beta   90.00
_cell.angle_gamma   90.00
#
_symmetry.space_group_name_H-M   'P 1'
#
loop_
_entity.id
_entity.type
_entity.pdbx_description
1 polymer ?
#
loop_
_entity_poly.entity_id
_entity_poly.type
_entity_poly.pdbx_seq_one_letter_code
_entity_poly.pdbx_strand_id
1 'polypeptide(L)'
;MFLDNRQVAMDSVLEALADSIDYFQDNIERLRPSLRDALKPHYTARLKQMRSLQELARAHLKMLPRDADVERDDFLWLWSRLKSFVGNDSQVLINELLEQERVLMQALSTLFTHPLPDPIEPVVDECMQGCRKLIRELYTLQKRKAKR
;
A
#
# COMPACT_ATOMS: atom_id res chain seq x y z
N MET A 1 -8.48 0.51 28.77
CA MET A 1 -7.13 0.03 28.41
C MET A 1 -6.72 0.84 27.19
N PHE A 2 -5.80 1.80 27.34
CA PHE A 2 -5.29 2.54 26.20
C PHE A 2 -4.54 1.54 25.31
N LEU A 3 -4.96 1.41 24.05
CA LEU A 3 -4.20 0.64 23.05
C LEU A 3 -2.77 1.15 23.06
N ASP A 4 -1.79 0.24 23.06
CA ASP A 4 -0.39 0.63 22.94
C ASP A 4 -0.24 1.43 21.64
N ASN A 5 0.29 2.64 21.69
CA ASN A 5 0.43 3.51 20.52
C ASN A 5 1.16 2.80 19.36
N ARG A 6 2.05 1.84 19.67
CA ARG A 6 2.70 0.97 18.68
C ARG A 6 1.74 0.04 17.95
N GLN A 7 0.78 -0.53 18.68
CA GLN A 7 -0.26 -1.38 18.10
C GLN A 7 -1.14 -0.56 17.16
N VAL A 8 -1.55 0.64 17.57
CA VAL A 8 -2.35 1.55 16.73
C VAL A 8 -1.58 1.95 15.47
N ALA A 9 -0.32 2.36 15.60
CA ALA A 9 0.51 2.73 14.46
C ALA A 9 0.77 1.54 13.52
N MET A 10 0.99 0.33 14.07
CA MET A 10 1.17 -0.88 13.29
C MET A 10 -0.12 -1.26 12.56
N ASP A 11 -1.26 -1.12 13.21
CA ASP A 11 -2.57 -1.38 12.61
C ASP A 11 -2.82 -0.45 11.41
N SER A 12 -2.52 0.85 11.55
CA SER A 12 -2.59 1.81 10.44
C SER A 12 -1.67 1.44 9.26
N VAL A 13 -0.47 0.90 9.53
CA VAL A 13 0.44 0.42 8.48
C VAL A 13 -0.12 -0.83 7.79
N LEU A 14 -0.64 -1.79 8.55
CA LEU A 14 -1.23 -3.02 8.01
C LEU A 14 -2.48 -2.72 7.16
N GLU A 15 -3.30 -1.77 7.59
CA GLU A 15 -4.46 -1.26 6.85
C GLU A 15 -4.03 -0.62 5.53
N ALA A 16 -3.10 0.35 5.57
CA ALA A 16 -2.60 1.00 4.35
C ALA A 16 -1.91 0.01 3.39
N LEU A 17 -1.29 -1.06 3.90
CA LEU A 17 -0.73 -2.14 3.08
C LEU A 17 -1.81 -2.97 2.40
N ALA A 18 -2.86 -3.36 3.14
CA ALA A 18 -4.00 -4.11 2.62
C ALA A 18 -4.72 -3.30 1.53
N ASP A 19 -5.13 -2.07 1.85
CA ASP A 19 -5.80 -1.14 0.94
C ASP A 19 -5.00 -0.96 -0.36
N SER A 20 -3.67 -0.81 -0.25
CA SER A 20 -2.80 -0.67 -1.41
C SER A 20 -2.75 -1.92 -2.28
N ILE A 21 -2.69 -3.11 -1.67
CA ILE A 21 -2.66 -4.40 -2.38
C ILE A 21 -4.00 -4.65 -3.07
N ASP A 22 -5.10 -4.46 -2.36
CA ASP A 22 -6.45 -4.73 -2.85
C ASP A 22 -6.80 -3.76 -3.97
N TYR A 23 -6.48 -2.47 -3.79
CA TYR A 23 -6.61 -1.48 -4.84
C TYR A 23 -5.83 -1.86 -6.12
N PHE A 24 -4.63 -2.43 -6.01
CA PHE A 24 -3.89 -2.89 -7.19
C PHE A 24 -4.54 -4.12 -7.83
N GLN A 25 -5.02 -5.08 -7.04
CA GLN A 25 -5.68 -6.29 -7.56
C GLN A 25 -6.97 -5.95 -8.29
N ASP A 26 -7.80 -5.11 -7.70
CA ASP A 26 -9.07 -4.65 -8.27
C ASP A 26 -8.92 -3.91 -9.60
N ASN A 27 -7.77 -3.24 -9.78
CA ASN A 27 -7.50 -2.42 -10.95
C ASN A 27 -6.50 -3.09 -11.92
N ILE A 28 -6.08 -4.33 -11.65
CA ILE A 28 -5.03 -4.99 -12.44
C ILE A 28 -5.45 -5.22 -13.90
N GLU A 29 -6.73 -5.49 -14.13
CA GLU A 29 -7.28 -5.73 -15.47
C GLU A 29 -7.44 -4.43 -16.28
N ARG A 30 -7.53 -3.29 -15.59
CA ARG A 30 -7.60 -1.96 -16.21
C ARG A 30 -6.21 -1.45 -16.62
N LEU A 31 -5.15 -2.01 -16.06
CA LEU A 31 -3.78 -1.65 -16.42
C LEU A 31 -3.40 -2.22 -17.79
N ARG A 32 -2.72 -1.41 -18.59
CA ARG A 32 -2.06 -1.89 -19.82
C ARG A 32 -1.02 -2.97 -19.44
N PRO A 33 -0.80 -4.00 -20.28
CA PRO A 33 0.13 -5.09 -19.96
C PRO A 33 1.51 -4.61 -19.50
N SER A 34 2.10 -3.62 -20.17
CA SER A 34 3.42 -3.07 -19.80
C SER A 34 3.45 -2.39 -18.43
N LEU A 35 2.35 -1.74 -18.02
CA LEU A 35 2.22 -1.14 -16.69
C LEU A 35 2.06 -2.24 -15.64
N ARG A 36 1.17 -3.19 -15.90
CA ARG A 36 0.94 -4.33 -15.02
C ARG A 36 2.23 -5.10 -14.76
N ASP A 37 3.01 -5.39 -15.79
CA ASP A 37 4.24 -6.18 -15.68
C ASP A 37 5.33 -5.41 -14.93
N ALA A 38 5.38 -4.08 -15.05
CA ALA A 38 6.29 -3.23 -14.28
C ALA A 38 5.90 -3.15 -12.80
N LEU A 39 4.60 -3.09 -12.49
CA LEU A 39 4.09 -2.92 -11.11
C LEU A 39 4.00 -4.22 -10.32
N LYS A 40 3.72 -5.35 -10.98
CA LYS A 40 3.50 -6.67 -10.33
C LYS A 40 4.62 -7.09 -9.38
N PRO A 41 5.93 -6.91 -9.68
CA PRO A 41 6.99 -7.25 -8.75
C PRO A 41 6.92 -6.46 -7.44
N HIS A 42 6.53 -5.18 -7.48
CA HIS A 42 6.40 -4.33 -6.29
C HIS A 42 5.29 -4.83 -5.36
N TYR A 43 4.11 -5.14 -5.91
CA TYR A 43 2.98 -5.65 -5.12
C TYR A 43 3.20 -7.08 -4.62
N THR A 44 3.96 -7.89 -5.35
CA THR A 44 4.37 -9.22 -4.87
C THR A 44 5.31 -9.11 -3.67
N ALA A 45 6.25 -8.17 -3.68
CA ALA A 45 7.11 -7.89 -2.53
C ALA A 45 6.30 -7.33 -1.36
N ARG A 46 5.40 -6.38 -1.62
CA ARG A 46 4.51 -5.78 -0.61
C ARG A 46 3.64 -6.82 0.11
N LEU A 47 3.08 -7.78 -0.61
CA LEU A 47 2.30 -8.87 0.00
C LEU A 47 3.14 -9.71 0.97
N LYS A 48 4.41 -9.98 0.64
CA LYS A 48 5.32 -10.69 1.54
C LYS A 48 5.62 -9.86 2.79
N GLN A 49 5.90 -8.57 2.61
CA GLN A 49 6.18 -7.63 3.70
C GLN A 49 4.99 -7.51 4.65
N MET A 50 3.76 -7.39 4.13
CA MET A 50 2.55 -7.35 4.94
C MET A 50 2.38 -8.61 5.78
N ARG A 51 2.58 -9.80 5.18
CA ARG A 51 2.50 -11.08 5.91
C ARG A 51 3.55 -11.15 7.02
N SER A 52 4.79 -10.78 6.74
CA SER A 52 5.85 -10.73 7.75
C SER A 52 5.52 -9.76 8.88
N LEU A 53 5.00 -8.56 8.57
CA LEU A 53 4.58 -7.61 9.60
C LEU A 53 3.41 -8.14 10.44
N GLN A 54 2.43 -8.81 9.83
CA GLN A 54 1.32 -9.41 10.57
C GLN A 54 1.81 -10.49 11.56
N GLU A 55 2.72 -11.36 11.13
CA GLU A 55 3.31 -12.39 11.98
C GLU A 55 4.10 -11.78 13.15
N LEU A 56 4.95 -10.80 12.85
CA LEU A 56 5.77 -10.12 13.87
C LEU A 56 4.92 -9.27 14.83
N ALA A 57 3.88 -8.61 14.32
CA ALA A 57 2.94 -7.83 15.14
C ALA A 57 2.17 -8.73 16.11
N ARG A 58 1.75 -9.92 15.68
CA ARG A 58 1.16 -10.93 16.57
C ARG A 58 2.16 -11.39 17.64
N ALA A 59 3.37 -11.72 17.23
CA ALA A 59 4.40 -12.26 18.13
C ALA A 59 4.92 -11.23 19.15
N HIS A 60 5.19 -10.00 18.71
CA HIS A 60 5.90 -9.00 19.53
C HIS A 60 5.01 -7.87 20.03
N LEU A 61 3.94 -7.53 19.31
CA LEU A 61 3.00 -6.48 19.72
C LEU A 61 1.70 -7.07 20.27
N LYS A 62 1.54 -8.40 20.34
CA LYS A 62 0.32 -9.09 20.82
C LYS A 62 -0.96 -8.63 20.12
N MET A 63 -0.84 -8.25 18.85
CA MET A 63 -1.98 -7.82 18.05
C MET A 63 -2.83 -9.03 17.65
N LEU A 64 -4.15 -8.86 17.65
CA LEU A 64 -5.06 -9.84 17.08
C LEU A 64 -5.13 -9.68 15.55
N PRO A 65 -5.54 -10.73 14.81
CA PRO A 65 -5.89 -10.59 13.40
C PRO A 65 -6.91 -9.46 13.22
N ARG A 66 -6.67 -8.62 12.22
CA ARG A 66 -7.64 -7.62 11.80
C ARG A 66 -8.71 -8.28 10.94
N ASP A 67 -9.98 -7.95 11.19
CA ASP A 67 -11.09 -8.36 10.32
C ASP A 67 -11.10 -7.50 9.05
N ALA A 68 -11.49 -8.10 7.92
CA ALA A 68 -11.63 -7.36 6.66
C ALA A 68 -12.81 -6.37 6.74
N ASP A 69 -12.57 -5.10 6.39
CA ASP A 69 -13.60 -4.05 6.33
C ASP A 69 -14.26 -4.05 4.93
N VAL A 70 -15.07 -5.10 4.69
CA VAL A 70 -15.64 -5.40 3.37
C VAL A 70 -16.44 -4.23 2.78
N GLU A 71 -17.13 -3.45 3.62
CA GLU A 71 -17.94 -2.31 3.17
C GLU A 71 -17.08 -1.17 2.60
N ARG A 72 -15.90 -0.93 3.21
CA ARG A 72 -14.95 0.06 2.72
C ARG A 72 -14.33 -0.37 1.40
N ASP A 73 -13.98 -1.64 1.27
CA ASP A 73 -13.36 -2.20 0.07
C ASP A 73 -14.30 -2.06 -1.13
N ASP A 74 -15.58 -2.40 -0.96
CA ASP A 74 -16.62 -2.23 -1.99
C ASP A 74 -16.76 -0.76 -2.42
N PHE A 75 -16.72 0.17 -1.46
CA PHE A 75 -16.78 1.60 -1.75
C PHE A 75 -15.56 2.08 -2.54
N LEU A 76 -14.35 1.69 -2.13
CA LEU A 76 -13.10 2.06 -2.81
C LEU A 76 -13.05 1.52 -4.24
N TRP A 77 -13.49 0.29 -4.44
CA TRP A 77 -13.64 -0.32 -5.76
C TRP A 77 -14.60 0.47 -6.65
N LEU A 78 -15.82 0.74 -6.15
CA LEU A 78 -16.85 1.47 -6.90
C LEU A 78 -16.38 2.88 -7.24
N TRP A 79 -15.73 3.57 -6.31
CA TRP A 79 -15.21 4.92 -6.49
C TRP A 79 -14.11 4.97 -7.55
N SER A 80 -13.16 4.03 -7.50
CA SER A 80 -12.14 3.87 -8.54
C SER A 80 -12.78 3.61 -9.91
N ARG A 81 -13.83 2.79 -9.95
CA ARG A 81 -14.56 2.48 -11.19
C ARG A 81 -15.26 3.70 -11.74
N LEU A 82 -15.88 4.53 -10.90
CA LEU A 82 -16.55 5.76 -11.33
C LEU A 82 -15.56 6.77 -11.93
N LYS A 83 -14.39 6.96 -11.30
CA LYS A 83 -13.35 7.86 -11.81
C LYS A 83 -12.77 7.43 -13.17
N SER A 84 -12.81 6.13 -13.46
CA SER A 84 -12.40 5.58 -14.76
C SER A 84 -13.18 6.18 -15.94
N PHE A 85 -14.43 6.58 -15.71
CA PHE A 85 -15.31 7.12 -16.74
C PHE A 85 -15.07 8.61 -17.04
N VAL A 86 -14.36 9.33 -16.18
CA VAL A 86 -14.29 10.81 -16.22
C VAL A 86 -12.96 11.32 -16.81
N GLY A 87 -12.14 10.48 -17.45
CA GLY A 87 -10.94 10.97 -18.13
C GLY A 87 -9.97 9.90 -18.63
N ASN A 88 -8.69 10.25 -18.70
CA ASN A 88 -7.62 9.34 -19.11
C ASN A 88 -7.35 8.31 -18.01
N ASP A 89 -8.07 7.19 -18.05
CA ASP A 89 -8.11 6.14 -17.03
C ASP A 89 -6.72 5.75 -16.48
N SER A 90 -5.72 5.54 -17.35
CA SER A 90 -4.38 5.16 -16.85
C SER A 90 -3.64 6.28 -16.12
N GLN A 91 -3.91 7.55 -16.44
CA GLN A 91 -3.31 8.68 -15.73
C GLN A 91 -3.97 8.88 -14.36
N VAL A 92 -5.29 8.72 -14.30
CA VAL A 92 -6.05 8.72 -13.05
C VAL A 92 -5.53 7.62 -12.14
N LEU A 93 -5.44 6.39 -12.66
CA LEU A 93 -4.95 5.23 -11.92
C LEU A 93 -3.51 5.43 -11.41
N ILE A 94 -2.58 5.96 -12.22
CA ILE A 94 -1.22 6.26 -11.76
C ILE A 94 -1.23 7.28 -10.61
N ASN A 95 -2.06 8.32 -10.68
CA ASN A 95 -2.17 9.31 -9.62
C ASN A 95 -2.75 8.70 -8.33
N GLU A 96 -3.73 7.81 -8.44
CA GLU A 96 -4.31 7.10 -7.30
C GLU A 96 -3.30 6.16 -6.65
N LEU A 97 -2.53 5.41 -7.45
CA LEU A 97 -1.42 4.59 -6.93
C LEU A 97 -0.38 5.46 -6.21
N LEU A 98 -0.02 6.62 -6.75
CA LEU A 98 0.90 7.56 -6.07
C LEU A 98 0.33 8.07 -4.74
N GLU A 99 -0.98 8.27 -4.65
CA GLU A 99 -1.62 8.69 -3.41
C GLU A 99 -1.62 7.56 -2.37
N GLN A 100 -1.88 6.33 -2.77
CA GLN A 100 -1.74 5.16 -1.90
C GLN A 100 -0.32 5.04 -1.33
N GLU A 101 0.71 5.28 -2.15
CA GLU A 101 2.10 5.29 -1.66
C GLU A 101 2.36 6.38 -0.61
N ARG A 102 1.74 7.55 -0.74
CA ARG A 102 1.88 8.64 0.25
C ARG A 102 1.20 8.28 1.56
N VAL A 103 -0.01 7.76 1.52
CA VAL A 103 -0.76 7.31 2.70
C VAL A 103 0.05 6.25 3.45
N LEU A 104 0.54 5.24 2.72
CA LEU A 104 1.37 4.19 3.32
C LEU A 104 2.68 4.75 3.91
N MET A 105 3.38 5.65 3.21
CA MET A 105 4.58 6.29 3.75
C MET A 105 4.30 7.11 5.01
N GLN A 106 3.15 7.79 5.10
CA GLN A 106 2.75 8.53 6.30
C GLN A 106 2.48 7.60 7.49
N ALA A 107 1.79 6.47 7.24
CA ALA A 107 1.58 5.44 8.27
C ALA A 107 2.92 4.85 8.74
N LEU A 108 3.81 4.48 7.81
CA LEU A 108 5.15 3.96 8.12
C LEU A 108 5.99 4.98 8.89
N SER A 109 5.94 6.25 8.51
CA SER A 109 6.68 7.32 9.20
C SER A 109 6.19 7.49 10.63
N THR A 110 4.87 7.41 10.86
CA THR A 110 4.29 7.42 12.21
C THR A 110 4.77 6.23 13.02
N LEU A 111 4.74 5.02 12.44
CA LEU A 111 5.22 3.80 13.10
C LEU A 111 6.69 3.92 13.54
N PHE A 112 7.55 4.49 12.69
CA PHE A 112 8.97 4.72 12.98
C PHE A 112 9.25 5.68 14.14
N THR A 113 8.28 6.51 14.54
CA THR A 113 8.47 7.37 15.73
C THR A 113 8.36 6.63 17.05
N HIS A 114 7.94 5.36 17.02
CA HIS A 114 7.78 4.52 18.20
C HIS A 114 8.93 3.52 18.36
N PRO A 115 9.23 3.09 19.60
CA PRO A 115 10.24 2.05 19.83
C PRO A 115 9.71 0.69 19.38
N LEU A 116 10.12 0.29 18.17
CA LEU A 116 9.76 -0.99 17.57
C LEU A 116 10.66 -2.11 18.10
N PRO A 117 10.15 -3.34 18.21
CA PRO A 117 10.98 -4.52 18.42
C PRO A 117 12.01 -4.71 17.29
N ASP A 118 13.25 -5.09 17.62
CA ASP A 118 14.34 -5.31 16.66
C ASP A 118 13.96 -6.18 15.45
N PRO A 119 13.12 -7.23 15.58
CA PRO A 119 12.70 -8.02 14.41
C PRO A 119 11.77 -7.28 13.43
N ILE A 120 11.05 -6.26 13.89
CA ILE A 120 10.06 -5.51 13.09
C ILE A 120 10.73 -4.43 12.26
N GLU A 121 11.70 -3.73 12.83
CA GLU A 121 12.32 -2.54 12.22
C GLU A 121 12.88 -2.78 10.81
N PRO A 122 13.60 -3.88 10.50
CA PRO A 122 14.08 -4.16 9.15
C PRO A 122 12.95 -4.31 8.12
N VAL A 123 11.83 -4.91 8.50
CA VAL A 123 10.69 -5.10 7.58
C VAL A 123 9.99 -3.77 7.29
N VAL A 124 9.89 -2.89 8.29
CA VAL A 124 9.36 -1.53 8.11
C VAL A 124 10.28 -0.70 7.21
N ASP A 125 11.61 -0.84 7.34
CA ASP A 125 12.59 -0.23 6.45
C ASP A 125 12.44 -0.71 5.01
N GLU A 126 12.28 -2.02 4.82
CA GLU A 126 12.03 -2.60 3.51
C GLU A 126 10.73 -2.08 2.89
N CYS A 127 9.65 -1.92 3.67
CA CYS A 127 8.41 -1.30 3.22
C CYS A 127 8.66 0.13 2.73
N MET A 128 9.36 0.95 3.52
CA MET A 128 9.68 2.34 3.17
C MET A 128 10.51 2.42 1.89
N GLN A 129 11.53 1.58 1.74
CA GLN A 129 12.32 1.47 0.51
C GLN A 129 11.47 1.01 -0.67
N GLY A 130 10.55 0.06 -0.45
CA GLY A 130 9.57 -0.41 -1.43
C GLY A 130 8.71 0.72 -1.97
N CYS A 131 8.14 1.55 -1.09
CA CYS A 131 7.32 2.69 -1.47
C CYS A 131 8.13 3.69 -2.31
N ARG A 132 9.35 4.03 -1.87
CA ARG A 132 10.22 4.95 -2.63
C ARG A 132 10.56 4.44 -4.02
N LYS A 133 10.80 3.13 -4.17
CA LYS A 133 11.05 2.50 -5.48
C LYS A 133 9.80 2.57 -6.36
N LEU A 134 8.63 2.23 -5.81
CA LEU A 134 7.36 2.24 -6.56
C LEU A 134 6.97 3.66 -6.99
N ILE A 135 7.11 4.67 -6.12
CA ILE A 135 6.89 6.08 -6.46
C ILE A 135 7.76 6.51 -7.66
N ARG A 136 9.05 6.15 -7.66
CA ARG A 136 9.96 6.48 -8.77
C ARG A 136 9.54 5.81 -10.08
N GLU A 137 9.10 4.55 -10.01
CA GLU A 137 8.58 3.83 -11.17
C GLU A 137 7.31 4.50 -11.71
N LEU A 138 6.34 4.82 -10.84
CA LEU A 138 5.10 5.51 -11.20
C LEU A 138 5.36 6.87 -11.86
N TYR A 139 6.28 7.69 -11.33
CA TYR A 139 6.66 8.95 -11.96
C TYR A 139 7.34 8.75 -13.33
N THR A 140 8.15 7.70 -13.49
CA THR A 140 8.78 7.36 -14.77
C THR A 140 7.73 7.00 -15.82
N LEU A 141 6.75 6.19 -15.43
CA LEU A 141 5.62 5.79 -16.27
C LEU A 141 4.74 6.98 -16.65
N GLN A 142 4.49 7.90 -15.71
CA GLN A 142 3.76 9.15 -15.95
C GLN A 142 4.46 10.03 -17.01
N LYS A 143 5.78 10.25 -16.86
CA LYS A 143 6.57 11.07 -17.79
C LYS A 143 6.68 10.47 -19.19
N ARG A 144 6.75 9.14 -19.31
CA ARG A 144 6.79 8.46 -20.63
C ARG A 144 5.53 8.72 -21.46
N LYS A 145 4.38 8.92 -20.81
CA LYS A 145 3.11 9.19 -21.48
C LYS A 145 2.98 10.64 -21.95
N ALA A 146 3.58 11.59 -21.24
CA ALA A 146 3.58 13.02 -21.63
C ALA A 146 4.45 13.35 -22.85
N LYS A 147 5.36 12.43 -23.25
CA LYS A 147 6.26 12.60 -24.40
C LYS A 147 5.75 11.99 -25.71
N ARG A 148 4.59 11.31 -25.70
CA ARG A 148 3.93 10.75 -26.88
C ARG A 148 2.66 11.53 -27.16
#